data_AF-A0A925TUJ7-F1
#
_entry.id   AF-A0A925TUJ7-F1
#
_cell.length_a   1.000
_cell.length_b   1.000
_cell.length_c   1.000
_cell.angle_alpha   90.00
_cell.angle_beta   90.00
_cell.angle_gamma   90.00
#
_symmetry.space_group_name_H-M   'P 1'
#
loop_
_entity.id
_entity.type
_entity.pdbx_description
1 polymer ?
#
loop_
_entity_poly.entity_id
_entity_poly.type
_entity_poly.pdbx_seq_one_letter_code
_entity_poly.pdbx_strand_id
1 'polypeptide(L)'
;MSSSTPSGEITERWDAFLAKIKERFEQTMSEAEAGCAALLDDAELDPMPMSNAWNAIRLQMLSLQRKIGDTWSEKIQEQLYDPNGDAKFEGAKVDREYAKGFALEQRIADELQATEVRIFGSAARKIYEVAKTKLEGHFACKQCGTPLQIPKGIFRSIYVVCASCAMTNTFEPGTFARSAEYFCAHYLANETAWPELKAMSAAEFRVNRAIDGDSDSAGEPRTLAMLKMWEAATKKYWEVYLKARIEIIPEYAADYDKDFNGKMQGFYNDVARYDEWKSPTNTSVNT
;
A
#
# COMPACT_ATOMS: atom_id res chain seq x y z
N MET A 1 -22.05 -43.67 -17.13
CA MET A 1 -21.16 -43.26 -16.03
C MET A 1 -19.79 -43.05 -16.64
N SER A 2 -19.47 -41.81 -17.00
CA SER A 2 -18.15 -41.49 -17.57
C SER A 2 -17.13 -41.53 -16.43
N SER A 3 -16.22 -42.49 -16.49
CA SER A 3 -15.06 -42.58 -15.60
C SER A 3 -14.17 -41.35 -15.82
N SER A 4 -14.18 -40.41 -14.88
CA SER A 4 -13.24 -39.31 -14.83
C SER A 4 -11.82 -39.87 -14.74
N THR A 5 -10.93 -39.39 -15.61
CA THR A 5 -9.51 -39.76 -15.58
C THR A 5 -8.90 -39.23 -14.27
N PRO A 6 -7.96 -39.91 -13.59
CA PRO A 6 -7.38 -39.48 -12.31
C PRO A 6 -6.86 -38.03 -12.30
N SER A 7 -6.39 -37.54 -13.45
CA SER A 7 -5.98 -36.14 -13.66
C SER A 7 -7.12 -35.13 -13.50
N GLY A 8 -8.33 -35.49 -13.94
CA GLY A 8 -9.51 -34.62 -13.89
C GLY A 8 -9.99 -34.40 -12.46
N GLU A 9 -10.00 -35.46 -11.65
CA GLU A 9 -10.41 -35.40 -10.24
C GLU A 9 -9.47 -34.50 -9.41
N ILE A 10 -8.17 -34.54 -9.66
CA ILE A 10 -7.19 -33.65 -8.98
C ILE A 10 -7.45 -32.19 -9.35
N THR A 11 -7.67 -31.89 -10.63
CA THR A 11 -7.94 -30.51 -11.08
C THR A 11 -9.27 -29.97 -10.56
N GLU A 12 -10.32 -30.80 -10.51
CA GLU A 12 -11.62 -30.41 -9.94
C GLU A 12 -11.51 -30.10 -8.44
N ARG A 13 -10.74 -30.91 -7.70
CA ARG A 13 -10.46 -30.66 -6.27
C ARG A 13 -9.68 -29.37 -6.05
N TRP A 14 -8.72 -29.08 -6.93
CA TRP A 14 -7.94 -27.84 -6.89
C TRP A 14 -8.82 -26.62 -7.16
N ASP A 15 -9.62 -26.66 -8.22
CA ASP A 15 -10.55 -25.58 -8.57
C ASP A 15 -11.57 -25.33 -7.45
N ALA A 16 -12.12 -26.40 -6.85
CA ALA A 16 -13.03 -26.28 -5.72
C ALA A 16 -12.36 -25.70 -4.46
N PHE A 17 -11.08 -25.99 -4.23
CA PHE A 17 -10.32 -25.38 -3.14
C PHE A 17 -10.09 -23.88 -3.38
N LEU A 18 -9.62 -23.51 -4.58
CA LEU A 18 -9.40 -22.10 -4.95
C LEU A 18 -10.69 -21.28 -4.87
N ALA A 19 -11.82 -21.84 -5.32
CA ALA A 19 -13.12 -21.20 -5.23
C ALA A 19 -13.51 -20.85 -3.78
N LYS A 20 -13.28 -21.78 -2.84
CA LYS A 20 -13.57 -21.56 -1.40
C LYS A 20 -12.66 -20.48 -0.79
N ILE A 21 -11.39 -20.46 -1.16
CA ILE A 21 -10.45 -19.42 -0.71
C ILE A 21 -10.93 -18.05 -1.20
N LYS A 22 -11.28 -17.95 -2.49
CA LYS A 22 -11.79 -16.72 -3.10
C LYS A 22 -13.07 -16.24 -2.41
N GLU A 23 -14.06 -17.11 -2.24
CA GLU A 23 -15.34 -16.79 -1.59
C GLU A 23 -15.12 -16.27 -0.17
N ARG A 24 -14.28 -16.95 0.62
CA ARG A 24 -13.97 -16.54 1.99
C ARG A 24 -13.27 -15.19 2.05
N PHE A 25 -12.35 -14.94 1.14
CA PHE A 25 -11.65 -13.66 1.03
C PHE A 25 -12.64 -12.53 0.69
N GLU A 26 -13.44 -12.70 -0.36
CA GLU A 26 -14.40 -11.69 -0.82
C GLU A 26 -15.44 -11.36 0.26
N GLN A 27 -15.96 -12.39 0.97
CA GLN A 27 -16.85 -12.18 2.11
C GLN A 27 -16.16 -11.36 3.22
N THR A 28 -14.94 -11.72 3.59
CA THR A 28 -14.23 -11.05 4.69
C THR A 28 -13.92 -9.59 4.33
N MET A 29 -13.53 -9.29 3.09
CA MET A 29 -13.27 -7.91 2.64
C MET A 29 -14.55 -7.07 2.65
N SER A 30 -15.68 -7.63 2.20
CA SER A 30 -16.97 -6.93 2.25
C SER A 30 -17.40 -6.60 3.68
N GLU A 31 -17.16 -7.50 4.64
CA GLU A 31 -17.48 -7.27 6.06
C GLU A 31 -16.50 -6.29 6.72
N ALA A 32 -15.22 -6.32 6.32
CA ALA A 32 -14.16 -5.49 6.89
C ALA A 32 -14.40 -3.99 6.70
N GLU A 33 -14.84 -3.57 5.50
CA GLU A 33 -15.09 -2.15 5.22
C GLU A 33 -16.14 -1.56 6.16
N ALA A 34 -17.28 -2.22 6.28
CA ALA A 34 -18.37 -1.79 7.16
C ALA A 34 -17.98 -1.89 8.65
N GLY A 35 -17.32 -2.97 9.04
CA GLY A 35 -16.89 -3.18 10.43
C GLY A 35 -15.86 -2.14 10.90
N CYS A 36 -14.88 -1.81 10.06
CA CYS A 36 -13.88 -0.77 10.40
C CYS A 36 -14.51 0.62 10.48
N ALA A 37 -15.45 0.94 9.59
CA ALA A 37 -16.18 2.21 9.63
C ALA A 37 -17.03 2.34 10.91
N ALA A 38 -17.73 1.28 11.32
CA ALA A 38 -18.51 1.28 12.56
C ALA A 38 -17.61 1.46 13.79
N LEU A 39 -16.47 0.76 13.85
CA LEU A 39 -15.50 0.90 14.94
C LEU A 39 -14.94 2.32 15.07
N LEU A 40 -14.72 3.02 13.94
CA LEU A 40 -14.28 4.41 13.97
C LEU A 40 -15.35 5.32 14.60
N ASP A 41 -16.62 5.07 14.29
CA ASP A 41 -17.73 5.87 14.77
C ASP A 41 -17.99 5.64 16.26
N ASP A 42 -17.99 4.38 16.69
CA ASP A 42 -18.14 3.99 18.09
C ASP A 42 -16.99 4.49 18.97
N ALA A 43 -15.78 4.61 18.40
CA ALA A 43 -14.60 5.13 19.08
C ALA A 43 -14.46 6.66 19.01
N GLU A 44 -15.55 7.38 18.70
CA GLU A 44 -15.57 8.84 18.58
C GLU A 44 -14.50 9.41 17.64
N LEU A 45 -14.21 8.71 16.52
CA LEU A 45 -13.17 9.04 15.54
C LEU A 45 -11.72 8.80 16.00
N ASP A 46 -11.48 8.05 17.08
CA ASP A 46 -10.16 7.47 17.33
C ASP A 46 -9.89 6.34 16.31
N PRO A 47 -8.85 6.47 15.45
CA PRO A 47 -8.57 5.44 14.47
C PRO A 47 -7.92 4.18 15.04
N MET A 48 -7.49 4.15 16.31
CA MET A 48 -6.76 3.00 16.85
C MET A 48 -7.58 1.68 16.86
N PRO A 49 -8.83 1.65 17.34
CA PRO A 49 -9.64 0.44 17.33
C PRO A 49 -9.84 -0.13 15.92
N MET A 50 -10.19 0.70 14.94
CA MET A 50 -10.31 0.25 13.54
C MET A 50 -8.97 -0.23 12.97
N SER A 51 -7.85 0.43 13.31
CA SER A 51 -6.52 0.05 12.83
C SER A 51 -6.11 -1.33 13.35
N ASN A 52 -6.42 -1.62 14.61
CA ASN A 52 -6.17 -2.93 15.22
C ASN A 52 -7.03 -4.02 14.58
N ALA A 53 -8.33 -3.74 14.36
CA ALA A 53 -9.24 -4.67 13.72
C ALA A 53 -8.80 -4.99 12.29
N TRP A 54 -8.46 -3.96 11.50
CA TRP A 54 -7.92 -4.15 10.16
C TRP A 54 -6.65 -4.99 10.16
N ASN A 55 -5.69 -4.71 11.05
CA ASN A 55 -4.46 -5.49 11.14
C ASN A 55 -4.72 -6.97 11.42
N ALA A 56 -5.67 -7.30 12.31
CA ALA A 56 -6.06 -8.68 12.57
C ALA A 56 -6.66 -9.35 11.32
N ILE A 57 -7.55 -8.65 10.60
CA ILE A 57 -8.16 -9.12 9.35
C ILE A 57 -7.07 -9.33 8.29
N ARG A 58 -6.15 -8.38 8.13
CA ARG A 58 -5.04 -8.44 7.17
C ARG A 58 -4.16 -9.67 7.42
N LEU A 59 -3.79 -9.94 8.67
CA LEU A 59 -3.01 -11.13 9.03
C LEU A 59 -3.77 -12.43 8.72
N GLN A 60 -5.08 -12.46 8.97
CA GLN A 60 -5.93 -13.60 8.61
C GLN A 60 -5.95 -13.82 7.09
N MET A 61 -6.05 -12.76 6.29
CA MET A 61 -6.06 -12.87 4.83
C MET A 61 -4.70 -13.26 4.25
N LEU A 62 -3.59 -12.76 4.81
CA LEU A 62 -2.25 -13.21 4.42
C LEU A 62 -2.04 -14.70 4.75
N SER A 63 -2.58 -15.19 5.87
CA SER A 63 -2.59 -16.63 6.17
C SER A 63 -3.44 -17.40 5.16
N LEU A 64 -4.60 -16.88 4.76
CA LEU A 64 -5.46 -17.49 3.77
C LEU A 64 -4.79 -17.57 2.39
N GLN A 65 -4.09 -16.51 1.98
CA GLN A 65 -3.30 -16.44 0.76
C GLN A 65 -2.21 -17.51 0.74
N ARG A 66 -1.41 -17.61 1.82
CA ARG A 66 -0.31 -18.59 1.94
C ARG A 66 -0.77 -20.04 1.75
N LYS A 67 -1.97 -20.36 2.20
CA LYS A 67 -2.55 -21.72 2.05
C LYS A 67 -2.66 -22.17 0.60
N ILE A 68 -2.70 -21.25 -0.37
CA ILE A 68 -2.71 -21.58 -1.79
C ILE A 68 -1.39 -22.27 -2.17
N GLY A 69 -0.26 -21.58 -1.97
CA GLY A 69 1.08 -22.14 -2.16
C GLY A 69 1.34 -23.41 -1.35
N ASP A 70 0.98 -23.42 -0.06
CA ASP A 70 1.17 -24.61 0.81
C ASP A 70 0.35 -25.81 0.29
N THR A 71 -0.91 -25.59 -0.11
CA THR A 71 -1.74 -26.68 -0.64
C THR A 71 -1.22 -27.17 -2.00
N TRP A 72 -0.70 -26.26 -2.82
CA TRP A 72 -0.08 -26.64 -4.07
C TRP A 72 1.12 -27.56 -3.84
N SER A 73 2.10 -27.13 -3.04
CA SER A 73 3.33 -27.87 -2.81
C SER A 73 3.10 -29.20 -2.07
N GLU A 74 2.27 -29.19 -1.02
CA GLU A 74 2.08 -30.36 -0.15
C GLU A 74 1.09 -31.39 -0.69
N LYS A 75 0.14 -31.00 -1.55
CA LYS A 75 -0.97 -31.89 -1.93
C LYS A 75 -1.13 -32.05 -3.43
N ILE A 76 -1.06 -30.95 -4.18
CA ILE A 76 -1.34 -31.00 -5.62
C ILE A 76 -0.10 -31.48 -6.37
N GLN A 77 1.06 -30.87 -6.10
CA GLN A 77 2.31 -31.20 -6.76
C GLN A 77 2.70 -32.67 -6.57
N GLU A 78 2.64 -33.21 -5.35
CA GLU A 78 2.95 -34.63 -5.09
C GLU A 78 2.09 -35.62 -5.90
N GLN A 79 0.84 -35.24 -6.18
CA GLN A 79 -0.07 -36.07 -6.96
C GLN A 79 0.15 -35.93 -8.47
N LEU A 80 0.71 -34.81 -8.93
CA LEU A 80 0.99 -34.51 -10.33
C LEU A 80 2.40 -34.92 -10.79
N TYR A 81 3.34 -35.17 -9.88
CA TYR A 81 4.70 -35.62 -10.17
C TYR A 81 4.96 -37.02 -9.62
N ASP A 82 5.80 -37.81 -10.28
CA ASP A 82 6.27 -39.10 -9.81
C ASP A 82 7.43 -38.96 -8.81
N PRO A 83 7.86 -40.05 -8.13
CA PRO A 83 8.97 -39.99 -7.18
C PRO A 83 10.31 -39.58 -7.79
N ASN A 84 10.46 -39.63 -9.12
CA ASN A 84 11.65 -39.22 -9.85
C ASN A 84 11.60 -37.74 -10.25
N GLY A 85 10.48 -37.04 -10.01
CA GLY A 85 10.27 -35.65 -10.38
C GLY A 85 9.71 -35.46 -11.78
N ASP A 86 9.32 -36.54 -12.47
CA ASP A 86 8.69 -36.47 -13.77
C ASP A 86 7.19 -36.17 -13.63
N ALA A 87 6.67 -35.26 -14.45
CA ALA A 87 5.25 -34.98 -14.44
C ALA A 87 4.47 -36.24 -14.86
N LYS A 88 3.56 -36.71 -14.01
CA LYS A 88 2.63 -37.82 -14.29
C LYS A 88 1.62 -37.49 -15.39
N PHE A 89 1.54 -36.21 -15.76
CA PHE A 89 0.64 -35.64 -16.76
C PHE A 89 1.42 -34.68 -17.66
N GLU A 90 0.78 -34.21 -18.74
CA GLU A 90 1.36 -33.22 -19.63
C GLU A 90 1.83 -31.97 -18.85
N GLY A 91 3.12 -31.62 -18.94
CA GLY A 91 3.72 -30.51 -18.18
C GLY A 91 2.98 -29.19 -18.36
N ALA A 92 2.52 -28.88 -19.58
CA ALA A 92 1.72 -27.70 -19.88
C ALA A 92 0.38 -27.64 -19.09
N LYS A 93 -0.17 -28.79 -18.71
CA LYS A 93 -1.36 -28.85 -17.85
C LYS A 93 -1.00 -28.51 -16.41
N VAL A 94 0.10 -29.05 -15.89
CA VAL A 94 0.59 -28.74 -14.52
C VAL A 94 0.88 -27.25 -14.38
N ASP A 95 1.57 -26.65 -15.36
CA ASP A 95 1.87 -25.22 -15.38
C ASP A 95 0.60 -24.36 -15.38
N ARG A 96 -0.42 -24.78 -16.14
CA ARG A 96 -1.72 -24.08 -16.17
C ARG A 96 -2.41 -24.11 -14.81
N GLU A 97 -2.40 -25.24 -14.13
CA GLU A 97 -3.03 -25.38 -12.81
C GLU A 97 -2.28 -24.60 -11.73
N TYR A 98 -0.95 -24.57 -11.79
CA TYR A 98 -0.13 -23.72 -10.93
C TYR A 98 -0.47 -22.23 -11.15
N ALA A 99 -0.55 -21.81 -12.41
CA ALA A 99 -0.85 -20.44 -12.77
C ALA A 99 -2.21 -19.96 -12.23
N LYS A 100 -3.21 -20.83 -12.07
CA LYS A 100 -4.48 -20.48 -11.42
C LYS A 100 -4.29 -20.08 -9.97
N GLY A 101 -3.53 -20.85 -9.20
CA GLY A 101 -3.24 -20.57 -7.80
C GLY A 101 -2.48 -19.26 -7.64
N PHE A 102 -1.39 -19.12 -8.41
CA PHE A 102 -0.60 -17.90 -8.44
C PHE A 102 -1.44 -16.66 -8.82
N ALA A 103 -2.31 -16.76 -9.81
CA ALA A 103 -3.21 -15.68 -10.19
C ALA A 103 -4.17 -15.28 -9.06
N LEU A 104 -4.69 -16.25 -8.29
CA LEU A 104 -5.52 -15.96 -7.13
C LEU A 104 -4.71 -15.31 -5.99
N GLU A 105 -3.48 -15.76 -5.74
CA GLU A 105 -2.59 -15.13 -4.75
C GLU A 105 -2.32 -13.66 -5.08
N GLN A 106 -2.02 -13.35 -6.35
CA GLN A 106 -1.81 -11.97 -6.80
C GLN A 106 -3.07 -11.13 -6.62
N ARG A 107 -4.24 -11.66 -7.03
CA ARG A 107 -5.52 -10.98 -6.85
C ARG A 107 -5.83 -10.69 -5.38
N ILE A 108 -5.54 -11.62 -4.48
CA ILE A 108 -5.72 -11.42 -3.03
C ILE A 108 -4.81 -10.31 -2.52
N ALA A 109 -3.54 -10.29 -2.92
CA ALA A 109 -2.61 -9.23 -2.52
C ALA A 109 -3.09 -7.85 -2.98
N ASP A 110 -3.45 -7.73 -4.26
CA ASP A 110 -3.92 -6.48 -4.86
C ASP A 110 -5.20 -5.97 -4.18
N GLU A 111 -6.19 -6.84 -3.99
CA GLU A 111 -7.47 -6.44 -3.39
C GLU A 111 -7.33 -6.15 -1.89
N LEU A 112 -6.44 -6.84 -1.18
CA LEU A 112 -6.20 -6.56 0.24
C LEU A 112 -5.60 -5.16 0.41
N GLN A 113 -4.64 -4.78 -0.44
CA GLN A 113 -4.05 -3.44 -0.43
C GLN A 113 -5.06 -2.37 -0.88
N ALA A 114 -5.88 -2.68 -1.91
CA ALA A 114 -6.93 -1.76 -2.36
C ALA A 114 -7.98 -1.51 -1.26
N THR A 115 -8.41 -2.57 -0.56
CA THR A 115 -9.34 -2.48 0.58
C THR A 115 -8.74 -1.63 1.71
N GLU A 116 -7.46 -1.81 2.03
CA GLU A 116 -6.75 -1.00 3.02
C GLU A 116 -6.82 0.50 2.68
N VAL A 117 -6.49 0.84 1.44
CA VAL A 117 -6.53 2.23 0.96
C VAL A 117 -7.94 2.80 1.06
N ARG A 118 -8.98 2.04 0.72
CA ARG A 118 -10.38 2.48 0.84
C ARG A 118 -10.78 2.71 2.30
N ILE A 119 -10.49 1.76 3.19
CA ILE A 119 -10.86 1.84 4.62
C ILE A 119 -10.18 3.05 5.27
N PHE A 120 -8.85 3.14 5.15
CA PHE A 120 -8.12 4.21 5.82
C PHE A 120 -8.29 5.56 5.13
N GLY A 121 -8.43 5.61 3.81
CA GLY A 121 -8.74 6.85 3.08
C GLY A 121 -10.11 7.42 3.48
N SER A 122 -11.12 6.55 3.62
CA SER A 122 -12.45 6.94 4.11
C SER A 122 -12.40 7.47 5.55
N ALA A 123 -11.73 6.73 6.45
CA ALA A 123 -11.54 7.15 7.84
C ALA A 123 -10.79 8.50 7.94
N ALA A 124 -9.69 8.63 7.20
CA ALA A 124 -8.89 9.84 7.17
C ALA A 124 -9.67 11.05 6.65
N ARG A 125 -10.49 10.90 5.60
CA ARG A 125 -11.38 11.97 5.14
C ARG A 125 -12.33 12.43 6.24
N LYS A 126 -12.98 11.48 6.92
CA LYS A 126 -13.96 11.78 7.98
C LYS A 126 -13.31 12.52 9.14
N ILE A 127 -12.16 12.04 9.61
CA ILE A 127 -11.38 12.69 10.67
C ILE A 127 -10.94 14.09 10.23
N TYR A 128 -10.40 14.21 9.01
CA TYR A 128 -9.87 15.46 8.47
C TYR A 128 -10.93 16.56 8.34
N GLU A 129 -12.13 16.24 7.86
CA GLU A 129 -13.22 17.22 7.76
C GLU A 129 -13.70 17.71 9.15
N VAL A 130 -13.76 16.81 10.13
CA VAL A 130 -14.08 17.19 11.52
C VAL A 130 -12.97 18.05 12.12
N ALA A 131 -11.71 17.72 11.87
CA ALA A 131 -10.56 18.51 12.31
C ALA A 131 -10.59 19.93 11.72
N LYS A 132 -10.83 20.06 10.41
CA LYS A 132 -10.99 21.37 9.74
C LYS A 132 -12.09 22.20 10.39
N THR A 133 -13.27 21.61 10.58
CA THR A 133 -14.42 22.31 11.19
C THR A 133 -14.11 22.82 12.60
N LYS A 134 -13.38 22.04 13.41
CA LYS A 134 -12.97 22.46 14.76
C LYS A 134 -11.94 23.60 14.73
N LEU A 135 -11.04 23.59 13.74
CA LEU A 135 -9.99 24.59 13.58
C LEU A 135 -10.49 25.92 12.98
N GLU A 136 -11.67 25.93 12.35
CA GLU A 136 -12.36 27.16 11.93
C GLU A 136 -12.98 27.94 13.11
N GLY A 137 -12.90 27.39 14.33
CA GLY A 137 -13.33 28.06 15.55
C GLY A 137 -12.65 29.41 15.80
N HIS A 138 -13.34 30.30 16.51
CA HIS A 138 -12.79 31.59 16.89
C HIS A 138 -11.93 31.43 18.15
N PHE A 139 -10.60 31.51 17.99
CA PHE A 139 -9.67 31.54 19.11
C PHE A 139 -9.54 32.98 19.62
N ALA A 140 -9.60 33.18 20.93
CA ALA A 140 -9.52 34.50 21.55
C ALA A 140 -8.34 34.59 22.53
N CYS A 141 -7.77 35.78 22.66
CA CYS A 141 -6.71 36.03 23.64
C CYS A 141 -7.25 35.84 25.05
N LYS A 142 -6.54 35.06 25.88
CA LYS A 142 -6.92 34.79 27.28
C LYS A 142 -6.92 36.04 28.16
N GLN A 143 -6.21 37.09 27.77
CA GLN A 143 -6.11 38.33 28.55
C GLN A 143 -7.14 39.39 28.12
N CYS A 144 -7.24 39.69 26.82
CA CYS A 144 -8.07 40.81 26.33
C CYS A 144 -9.27 40.38 25.48
N GLY A 145 -9.45 39.09 25.22
CA GLY A 145 -10.56 38.56 24.42
C GLY A 145 -10.49 38.85 22.92
N THR A 146 -9.48 39.59 22.43
CA THR A 146 -9.32 39.84 20.99
C THR A 146 -9.14 38.52 20.23
N PRO A 147 -9.82 38.32 19.09
CA PRO A 147 -9.59 37.17 18.22
C PRO A 147 -8.12 37.02 17.83
N LEU A 148 -7.59 35.82 17.97
CA LEU A 148 -6.24 35.43 17.56
C LEU A 148 -6.26 34.96 16.11
N GLN A 149 -5.26 35.38 15.34
CA GLN A 149 -5.04 34.89 13.99
C GLN A 149 -4.22 33.60 14.06
N ILE A 150 -4.87 32.46 13.89
CA ILE A 150 -4.20 31.16 13.83
C ILE A 150 -3.89 30.85 12.36
N PRO A 151 -2.64 30.52 11.99
CA PRO A 151 -2.33 30.09 10.63
C PRO A 151 -3.12 28.83 10.27
N LYS A 152 -3.59 28.76 9.02
CA LYS A 152 -4.32 27.59 8.51
C LYS A 152 -3.38 26.39 8.38
N GLY A 153 -3.94 25.18 8.51
CA GLY A 153 -3.18 23.93 8.33
C GLY A 153 -2.19 23.63 9.47
N ILE A 154 -2.36 24.26 10.63
CA ILE A 154 -1.57 23.99 11.82
C ILE A 154 -2.31 22.99 12.70
N PHE A 155 -1.76 21.78 12.79
CA PHE A 155 -2.32 20.67 13.57
C PHE A 155 -1.54 20.39 14.85
N ARG A 156 -0.57 21.25 15.18
CA ARG A 156 0.28 21.20 16.38
C ARG A 156 0.11 22.43 17.25
N SER A 157 0.56 22.35 18.50
CA SER A 157 0.56 23.49 19.39
C SER A 157 1.53 24.56 18.91
N ILE A 158 1.09 25.82 18.90
CA ILE A 158 1.95 26.97 18.57
C ILE A 158 1.75 28.11 19.57
N TYR A 159 2.76 28.95 19.71
CA TYR A 159 2.65 30.20 20.44
C TYR A 159 2.18 31.31 19.49
N VAL A 160 1.11 32.01 19.88
CA VAL A 160 0.52 33.10 19.11
C VAL A 160 0.50 34.37 19.96
N VAL A 161 1.21 35.39 19.51
CA VAL A 161 1.25 36.69 20.17
C VAL A 161 0.00 37.48 19.80
N CYS A 162 -0.72 37.98 20.81
CA CYS A 162 -1.89 38.82 20.58
C CYS A 162 -1.48 40.19 20.04
N ALA A 163 -2.02 40.57 18.88
CA ALA A 163 -1.73 41.87 18.26
C ALA A 163 -2.20 43.07 19.12
N SER A 164 -3.21 42.89 19.98
CA SER A 164 -3.77 43.99 20.78
C SER A 164 -3.04 44.24 22.10
N CYS A 165 -2.69 43.18 22.84
CA CYS A 165 -2.12 43.31 24.19
C CYS A 165 -0.73 42.71 24.35
N ALA A 166 -0.12 42.20 23.27
CA ALA A 166 1.19 41.53 23.24
C ALA A 166 1.30 40.27 24.11
N MET A 167 0.21 39.79 24.73
CA MET A 167 0.21 38.53 25.47
C MET A 167 0.49 37.35 24.53
N THR A 168 1.37 36.45 24.95
CA THR A 168 1.61 35.19 24.24
C THR A 168 0.58 34.15 24.68
N ASN A 169 -0.19 33.64 23.73
CA ASN A 169 -1.18 32.61 23.94
C ASN A 169 -0.66 31.29 23.38
N THR A 170 -0.95 30.17 24.03
CA THR A 170 -0.74 28.85 23.46
C THR A 170 -2.00 28.43 22.75
N PHE A 171 -1.90 28.24 21.43
CA PHE A 171 -2.89 27.55 20.63
C PHE A 171 -2.67 26.04 20.80
N GLU A 172 -3.71 25.33 21.19
CA GLU A 172 -3.72 23.88 21.29
C GLU A 172 -4.86 23.35 20.42
N PRO A 173 -4.57 22.70 19.28
CA PRO A 173 -5.59 22.23 18.35
C PRO A 173 -6.36 21.01 18.89
N GLY A 174 -5.87 20.37 19.97
CA GLY A 174 -6.48 19.22 20.61
C GLY A 174 -6.15 17.91 19.89
N THR A 175 -6.43 16.78 20.57
CA THR A 175 -6.04 15.44 20.09
C THR A 175 -6.58 15.11 18.70
N PHE A 176 -7.81 15.53 18.40
CA PHE A 176 -8.46 15.31 17.11
C PHE A 176 -7.83 16.07 15.94
N ALA A 177 -7.39 17.31 16.16
CA ALA A 177 -6.76 18.05 15.09
C ALA A 177 -5.33 17.54 14.87
N ARG A 178 -4.64 17.08 15.93
CA ARG A 178 -3.34 16.41 15.80
C ARG A 178 -3.41 15.13 14.94
N SER A 179 -4.55 14.41 14.95
CA SER A 179 -4.73 13.24 14.09
C SER A 179 -4.82 13.55 12.60
N ALA A 180 -5.11 14.79 12.21
CA ALA A 180 -4.94 15.22 10.83
C ALA A 180 -3.47 15.09 10.38
N GLU A 181 -2.52 15.44 11.24
CA GLU A 181 -1.10 15.40 10.92
C GLU A 181 -0.52 13.99 10.89
N TYR A 182 -0.71 13.22 11.98
CA TYR A 182 -0.04 11.91 12.09
C TYR A 182 -0.78 10.78 11.36
N PHE A 183 -2.09 10.87 11.18
CA PHE A 183 -2.90 9.82 10.57
C PHE A 183 -3.39 10.24 9.18
N CYS A 184 -4.13 11.35 9.08
CA CYS A 184 -4.85 11.67 7.85
C CYS A 184 -3.92 11.99 6.67
N ALA A 185 -2.85 12.75 6.93
CA ALA A 185 -1.91 13.15 5.88
C ALA A 185 -1.32 11.96 5.11
N HIS A 186 -0.99 10.87 5.79
CA HIS A 186 -0.49 9.67 5.14
C HIS A 186 -1.56 9.01 4.27
N TYR A 187 -2.72 8.69 4.85
CA TYR A 187 -3.71 7.88 4.17
C TYR A 187 -4.40 8.60 3.00
N LEU A 188 -4.67 9.90 3.12
CA LEU A 188 -5.21 10.69 2.02
C LEU A 188 -4.20 10.86 0.88
N ALA A 189 -2.92 11.09 1.20
CA ALA A 189 -1.88 11.17 0.19
C ALA A 189 -1.65 9.82 -0.50
N ASN A 190 -1.71 8.72 0.26
CA ASN A 190 -1.56 7.38 -0.27
C ASN A 190 -2.71 7.01 -1.22
N GLU A 191 -3.95 7.34 -0.85
CA GLU A 191 -5.11 7.14 -1.72
C GLU A 191 -5.01 7.98 -3.00
N THR A 192 -4.56 9.22 -2.90
CA THR A 192 -4.33 10.10 -4.07
C THR A 192 -3.27 9.53 -5.01
N ALA A 193 -2.16 9.03 -4.45
CA ALA A 193 -1.05 8.46 -5.20
C ALA A 193 -1.23 6.96 -5.54
N TRP A 194 -2.42 6.39 -5.32
CA TRP A 194 -2.67 4.97 -5.50
C TRP A 194 -2.44 4.48 -6.95
N PRO A 195 -2.87 5.20 -8.00
CA PRO A 195 -2.56 4.80 -9.38
C PRO A 195 -1.05 4.71 -9.65
N GLU A 196 -0.28 5.67 -9.15
CA GLU A 196 1.16 5.74 -9.29
C GLU A 196 1.87 4.66 -8.47
N LEU A 197 1.38 4.35 -7.27
CA LEU A 197 1.88 3.23 -6.47
C LEU A 197 1.74 1.92 -7.23
N LYS A 198 0.58 1.65 -7.84
CA LYS A 198 0.38 0.46 -8.68
C LYS A 198 1.31 0.43 -9.89
N ALA A 199 1.51 1.57 -10.54
CA ALA A 199 2.45 1.67 -11.67
C ALA A 199 3.89 1.38 -11.24
N MET A 200 4.31 1.89 -10.08
CA MET A 200 5.61 1.62 -9.48
C MET A 200 5.77 0.13 -9.15
N SER A 201 4.81 -0.47 -8.45
CA SER A 201 4.84 -1.90 -8.10
C SER A 201 4.88 -2.80 -9.34
N ALA A 202 4.14 -2.46 -10.40
CA ALA A 202 4.17 -3.20 -11.66
C ALA A 202 5.54 -3.12 -12.35
N ALA A 203 6.17 -1.95 -12.34
CA ALA A 203 7.51 -1.76 -12.88
C ALA A 203 8.57 -2.54 -12.07
N GLU A 204 8.49 -2.48 -10.74
CA GLU A 204 9.34 -3.26 -9.83
C GLU A 204 9.17 -4.77 -10.06
N PHE A 205 7.92 -5.25 -10.11
CA PHE A 205 7.62 -6.66 -10.34
C PHE A 205 8.21 -7.14 -11.67
N ARG A 206 8.13 -6.34 -12.73
CA ARG A 206 8.74 -6.68 -14.03
C ARG A 206 10.26 -6.80 -13.91
N VAL A 207 10.93 -5.89 -13.19
CA VAL A 207 12.38 -5.95 -12.95
C VAL A 207 12.77 -7.19 -12.13
N ASN A 208 12.01 -7.51 -11.09
CA ASN A 208 12.27 -8.66 -10.21
C ASN A 208 11.99 -10.00 -10.90
N ARG A 209 11.09 -10.02 -11.89
CA ARG A 209 10.82 -11.20 -12.73
C ARG A 209 11.78 -11.37 -13.90
N ALA A 210 12.44 -10.29 -14.32
CA ALA A 210 13.43 -10.34 -15.37
C ALA A 210 14.64 -11.13 -14.88
N ILE A 211 15.16 -12.00 -15.74
CA ILE A 211 16.33 -12.80 -15.43
C ILE A 211 17.59 -11.95 -15.51
N ASP A 212 18.58 -12.30 -14.71
CA ASP A 212 19.93 -11.76 -14.91
C ASP A 212 20.37 -12.16 -16.33
N GLY A 213 20.96 -11.22 -17.08
CA GLY A 213 21.26 -11.39 -18.51
C GLY A 213 22.13 -12.62 -18.87
N ASP A 214 22.77 -13.24 -17.88
CA ASP A 214 23.62 -14.43 -18.00
C ASP A 214 22.90 -15.75 -17.65
N SER A 215 21.59 -15.73 -17.35
CA SER A 215 20.86 -16.96 -17.02
C SER A 215 20.36 -17.68 -18.28
N ASP A 216 20.61 -18.99 -18.38
CA ASP A 216 20.07 -19.88 -19.44
C ASP A 216 18.54 -20.10 -19.36
N SER A 217 17.83 -19.35 -18.51
CA SER A 217 16.38 -19.46 -18.32
C SER A 217 15.60 -18.79 -19.45
N ALA A 218 14.39 -19.28 -19.75
CA ALA A 218 13.51 -18.74 -20.80
C ALA A 218 12.83 -17.37 -20.47
N GLY A 219 13.45 -16.51 -19.66
CA GLY A 219 12.90 -15.22 -19.21
C GLY A 219 13.31 -14.03 -20.09
N GLU A 220 12.56 -12.91 -19.99
CA GLU A 220 13.01 -11.63 -20.55
C GLU A 220 14.23 -11.14 -19.74
N PRO A 221 15.38 -10.84 -20.38
CA PRO A 221 16.55 -10.35 -19.68
C PRO A 221 16.28 -8.98 -19.07
N ARG A 222 16.84 -8.74 -17.88
CA ARG A 222 16.78 -7.41 -17.26
C ARG A 222 17.52 -6.42 -18.15
N THR A 223 16.94 -5.24 -18.33
CA THR A 223 17.53 -4.17 -19.15
C THR A 223 17.59 -2.85 -18.39
N LEU A 224 18.54 -2.00 -18.77
CA LEU A 224 18.58 -0.62 -18.27
C LEU A 224 17.25 0.12 -18.54
N ALA A 225 16.58 -0.16 -19.65
CA ALA A 225 15.28 0.43 -19.96
C ALA A 225 14.21 0.07 -18.91
N MET A 226 14.14 -1.18 -18.46
CA MET A 226 13.22 -1.57 -17.37
C MET A 226 13.55 -0.85 -16.06
N LEU A 227 14.84 -0.75 -15.70
CA LEU A 227 15.27 -0.04 -14.50
C LEU A 227 14.93 1.45 -14.57
N LYS A 228 15.07 2.08 -15.75
CA LYS A 228 14.65 3.47 -15.98
C LYS A 228 13.14 3.66 -15.95
N MET A 229 12.36 2.68 -16.41
CA MET A 229 10.91 2.70 -16.25
C MET A 229 10.51 2.62 -14.78
N TRP A 230 11.17 1.76 -14.00
CA TRP A 230 10.95 1.69 -12.55
C TRP A 230 11.34 2.99 -11.86
N GLU A 231 12.51 3.57 -12.17
CA GLU A 231 12.95 4.88 -11.68
C GLU A 231 11.89 5.96 -11.94
N ALA A 232 11.38 6.04 -13.17
CA ALA A 232 10.39 7.04 -13.56
C ALA A 232 9.06 6.85 -12.80
N ALA A 233 8.61 5.61 -12.64
CA ALA A 233 7.40 5.29 -11.88
C ALA A 233 7.56 5.62 -10.38
N THR A 234 8.72 5.31 -9.80
CA THR A 234 9.05 5.64 -8.41
C THR A 234 9.11 7.16 -8.18
N LYS A 235 9.77 7.91 -9.07
CA LYS A 235 9.78 9.38 -9.04
C LYS A 235 8.35 9.93 -9.08
N LYS A 236 7.52 9.42 -10.00
CA LYS A 236 6.15 9.88 -10.17
C LYS A 236 5.29 9.62 -8.93
N TYR A 237 5.40 8.42 -8.35
CA TYR A 237 4.70 8.09 -7.10
C TYR A 237 5.07 9.04 -5.96
N TRP A 238 6.36 9.21 -5.68
CA TRP A 238 6.80 10.09 -4.58
C TRP A 238 6.45 11.55 -4.82
N GLU A 239 6.50 12.01 -6.07
CA GLU A 239 6.06 13.36 -6.43
C GLU A 239 4.57 13.57 -6.07
N VAL A 240 3.68 12.68 -6.54
CA VAL A 240 2.24 12.79 -6.28
C VAL A 240 1.93 12.66 -4.80
N TYR A 241 2.53 11.68 -4.12
CA TYR A 241 2.34 11.44 -2.69
C TYR A 241 2.78 12.64 -1.85
N LEU A 242 3.98 13.17 -2.07
CA LEU A 242 4.49 14.30 -1.28
C LEU A 242 3.70 15.58 -1.54
N LYS A 243 3.29 15.84 -2.79
CA LYS A 243 2.43 16.99 -3.12
C LYS A 243 1.06 16.87 -2.44
N ALA A 244 0.44 15.70 -2.45
CA ALA A 244 -0.81 15.47 -1.75
C ALA A 244 -0.67 15.68 -0.22
N ARG A 245 0.48 15.31 0.38
CA ARG A 245 0.75 15.64 1.80
C ARG A 245 0.86 17.13 2.04
N ILE A 246 1.47 17.89 1.12
CA ILE A 246 1.62 19.36 1.23
C ILE A 246 0.26 20.05 1.16
N GLU A 247 -0.69 19.55 0.36
CA GLU A 247 -2.05 20.10 0.30
C GLU A 247 -2.78 20.00 1.66
N ILE A 248 -2.46 18.96 2.44
CA ILE A 248 -3.03 18.73 3.77
C ILE A 248 -2.25 19.54 4.82
N ILE A 249 -0.92 19.52 4.75
CA ILE A 249 -0.02 20.21 5.68
C ILE A 249 0.98 21.07 4.89
N PRO A 250 0.63 22.35 4.63
CA PRO A 250 1.45 23.23 3.79
C PRO A 250 2.89 23.43 4.29
N GLU A 251 3.14 23.28 5.59
CA GLU A 251 4.49 23.39 6.16
C GLU A 251 5.48 22.38 5.55
N TYR A 252 5.01 21.22 5.09
CA TYR A 252 5.87 20.21 4.45
C TYR A 252 6.46 20.68 3.13
N ALA A 253 5.97 21.78 2.55
CA ALA A 253 6.56 22.35 1.33
C ALA A 253 8.04 22.74 1.54
N ALA A 254 8.42 23.16 2.75
CA ALA A 254 9.78 23.55 3.06
C ALA A 254 10.78 22.38 3.03
N ASP A 255 10.31 21.15 3.25
CA ASP A 255 11.13 19.94 3.28
C ASP A 255 10.96 19.06 2.02
N TYR A 256 10.21 19.52 1.00
CA TYR A 256 9.85 18.71 -0.18
C TYR A 256 11.07 18.07 -0.85
N ASP A 257 12.08 18.87 -1.21
CA ASP A 257 13.26 18.37 -1.94
C ASP A 257 14.04 17.36 -1.10
N LYS A 258 14.16 17.63 0.21
CA LYS A 258 14.84 16.74 1.15
C LYS A 258 14.12 15.40 1.26
N ASP A 259 12.81 15.42 1.43
CA ASP A 259 11.98 14.21 1.53
C ASP A 259 12.00 13.43 0.21
N PHE A 260 11.82 14.11 -0.93
CA PHE A 260 11.84 13.48 -2.25
C PHE A 260 13.19 12.81 -2.52
N ASN A 261 14.30 13.52 -2.31
CA ASN A 261 15.64 12.98 -2.50
C ASN A 261 15.93 11.84 -1.52
N GLY A 262 15.48 11.93 -0.26
CA GLY A 262 15.61 10.86 0.71
C GLY A 262 14.88 9.58 0.29
N LYS A 263 13.67 9.71 -0.28
CA LYS A 263 12.92 8.58 -0.84
C LYS A 263 13.60 7.97 -2.07
N MET A 264 14.08 8.81 -2.98
CA MET A 264 14.79 8.37 -4.18
C MET A 264 16.14 7.71 -3.86
N GLN A 265 16.82 8.13 -2.80
CA GLN A 265 18.07 7.50 -2.38
C GLN A 265 17.87 6.01 -2.03
N GLY A 266 16.74 5.66 -1.40
CA GLY A 266 16.38 4.25 -1.14
C GLY A 266 16.31 3.44 -2.43
N PHE A 267 15.58 3.96 -3.43
CA PHE A 267 15.51 3.35 -4.76
C PHE A 267 16.89 3.19 -5.40
N TYR A 268 17.73 4.23 -5.38
CA TYR A 268 19.06 4.16 -5.99
C TYR A 268 19.98 3.15 -5.31
N ASN A 269 19.88 3.01 -3.98
CA ASN A 269 20.60 1.97 -3.24
C ASN A 269 20.15 0.57 -3.67
N ASP A 270 18.85 0.37 -3.90
CA ASP A 270 18.30 -0.91 -4.34
C ASP A 270 18.75 -1.26 -5.76
N VAL A 271 18.66 -0.32 -6.71
CA VAL A 271 19.05 -0.61 -8.11
C VAL A 271 20.56 -0.67 -8.32
N ALA A 272 21.37 -0.12 -7.41
CA ALA A 272 22.83 -0.20 -7.47
C ALA A 272 23.35 -1.65 -7.38
N ARG A 273 22.53 -2.62 -6.97
CA ARG A 273 22.90 -4.04 -7.02
C ARG A 273 22.95 -4.61 -8.43
N TYR A 274 22.23 -4.03 -9.38
CA TYR A 274 22.12 -4.52 -10.75
C TYR A 274 23.26 -4.00 -11.64
N ASP A 275 23.88 -4.89 -12.41
CA ASP A 275 25.02 -4.53 -13.25
C ASP A 275 24.58 -3.68 -14.45
N GLU A 276 23.36 -3.87 -14.95
CA GLU A 276 22.78 -3.05 -16.01
C GLU A 276 22.68 -1.56 -15.59
N TRP A 277 22.56 -1.28 -14.29
CA TRP A 277 22.54 0.08 -13.75
C TRP A 277 23.92 0.73 -13.67
N LYS A 278 24.97 -0.06 -13.42
CA LYS A 278 26.36 0.41 -13.28
C LYS A 278 27.03 0.71 -14.61
N SER A 279 26.45 0.24 -15.72
CA SER A 279 27.02 0.38 -17.06
C SER A 279 27.36 1.86 -17.39
N PRO A 280 28.51 2.14 -18.03
CA PRO A 280 29.00 3.50 -18.28
C PRO A 280 28.03 4.40 -19.07
N THR A 281 27.02 3.83 -19.74
CA THR A 281 25.93 4.58 -20.38
C THR A 281 25.01 5.33 -19.39
N ASN A 282 25.11 5.07 -18.08
CA ASN A 282 24.31 5.73 -17.03
C ASN A 282 25.01 6.92 -16.33
N THR A 283 26.20 7.35 -16.78
CA THR A 283 27.01 8.39 -16.08
C THR A 283 26.47 9.82 -16.14
N SER A 284 25.22 10.06 -16.56
CA SER A 284 24.69 11.42 -16.76
C SER A 284 23.76 11.95 -15.66
N VAL A 285 23.67 11.36 -14.47
CA VAL A 285 22.62 11.76 -13.48
C VAL A 285 23.11 12.00 -12.04
N ASN A 286 24.40 11.85 -11.72
CA ASN A 286 24.92 12.14 -10.37
C ASN A 286 25.80 13.41 -10.32
N THR A 287 25.26 14.53 -10.80
CA THR A 287 25.73 15.89 -10.49
C THR A 287 24.55 16.79 -10.19
#